data_AF-A0A1I6J789-F1
#
_entry.id   AF-A0A1I6J789-F1
#
_cell.length_a   1.000
_cell.length_b   1.000
_cell.length_c   1.000
_cell.angle_alpha   90.00
_cell.angle_beta   90.00
_cell.angle_gamma   90.00
#
_symmetry.space_group_name_H-M   'P 1'
#
loop_
_entity.id
_entity.type
_entity.pdbx_description
1 polymer ?
#
loop_
_entity_poly.entity_id
_entity_poly.type
_entity_poly.pdbx_seq_one_letter_code
_entity_poly.pdbx_strand_id
1 'polypeptide(L)'
;MREDELATAVVEHFEAAFEDSEVRLEEPYDHYGNRGSVDVYVRTRTPGREDYLVELKADPAVRIASGANEILRQYRRMERYFYKDDEHEIRRKLARDGPGVHFLLLFAPTVACVEHVGEHRRLYESVTAETSVDGVPAVRKVAFLTNLRRADEGELGFLSVNGDVPFDSVLFHQAIPSGSRLQEAVRAAELEE
;
A
#
# COMPACT_ATOMS: atom_id res chain seq x y z
N MET A 1 -5.65 -15.93 0.63
CA MET A 1 -4.50 -15.40 1.40
C MET A 1 -5.04 -14.65 2.60
N ARG A 2 -4.40 -14.76 3.76
CA ARG A 2 -4.79 -14.01 4.96
C ARG A 2 -3.95 -12.73 5.13
N GLU A 3 -4.42 -11.82 5.97
CA GLU A 3 -3.80 -10.51 6.18
C GLU A 3 -2.47 -10.62 6.96
N ASP A 4 -2.38 -11.56 7.91
CA ASP A 4 -1.16 -11.90 8.65
C ASP A 4 -0.06 -12.48 7.74
N GLU A 5 -0.44 -13.39 6.83
CA GLU A 5 0.47 -13.90 5.78
C GLU A 5 0.97 -12.77 4.87
N LEU A 6 0.09 -11.81 4.56
CA LEU A 6 0.41 -10.68 3.70
C LEU A 6 1.36 -9.70 4.40
N ALA A 7 1.09 -9.37 5.66
CA ALA A 7 1.95 -8.52 6.48
C ALA A 7 3.34 -9.12 6.63
N THR A 8 3.43 -10.42 6.91
CA THR A 8 4.71 -11.14 7.03
C THR A 8 5.53 -11.00 5.75
N ALA A 9 4.92 -11.27 4.60
CA ALA A 9 5.61 -11.13 3.31
C ALA A 9 6.06 -9.69 3.03
N VAL A 10 5.24 -8.68 3.34
CA VAL A 10 5.61 -7.27 3.18
C VAL A 10 6.79 -6.89 4.08
N VAL A 11 6.82 -7.37 5.33
CA VAL A 11 7.95 -7.17 6.25
C VAL A 11 9.24 -7.76 5.67
N GLU A 12 9.19 -9.01 5.17
CA GLU A 12 10.35 -9.66 4.55
C GLU A 12 10.97 -8.83 3.41
N HIS A 13 10.14 -8.16 2.61
CA HIS A 13 10.61 -7.26 1.54
C HIS A 13 11.33 -6.03 2.10
N PHE A 14 10.80 -5.40 3.14
CA PHE A 14 11.45 -4.24 3.73
C PHE A 14 12.77 -4.61 4.42
N GLU A 15 12.79 -5.72 5.16
CA GLU A 15 14.01 -6.22 5.82
C GLU A 15 15.09 -6.64 4.82
N ALA A 16 14.70 -7.21 3.67
CA ALA A 16 15.63 -7.60 2.61
C ALA A 16 16.18 -6.39 1.85
N ALA A 17 15.36 -5.36 1.62
CA ALA A 17 15.72 -4.22 0.79
C ALA A 17 16.48 -3.11 1.52
N PHE A 18 16.28 -2.97 2.84
CA PHE A 18 16.81 -1.86 3.62
C PHE A 18 17.63 -2.35 4.82
N GLU A 19 18.95 -2.13 4.77
CA GLU A 19 19.89 -2.55 5.83
C GLU A 19 19.55 -1.97 7.22
N ASP A 20 18.94 -0.77 7.27
CA ASP A 20 18.64 -0.02 8.49
C ASP A 20 17.15 0.38 8.58
N SER A 21 16.23 -0.52 8.21
CA SER A 21 14.80 -0.29 8.41
C SER A 21 14.33 -0.61 9.83
N GLU A 22 13.51 0.28 10.39
CA GLU A 22 12.70 -0.01 11.57
C GLU A 22 11.30 -0.39 11.09
N VAL A 23 10.90 -1.65 11.33
CA VAL A 23 9.61 -2.20 10.92
C VAL A 23 8.77 -2.46 12.17
N ARG A 24 7.53 -1.97 12.18
CA ARG A 24 6.54 -2.18 13.23
C ARG A 24 5.23 -2.66 12.62
N LEU A 25 4.65 -3.71 13.21
CA LEU A 25 3.36 -4.26 12.80
C LEU A 25 2.26 -3.74 13.73
N GLU A 26 1.08 -3.46 13.17
CA GLU A 26 -0.08 -2.96 13.92
C GLU A 26 0.26 -1.71 14.75
N GLU A 27 1.04 -0.79 14.16
CA GLU A 27 1.54 0.39 14.86
C GLU A 27 0.36 1.29 15.28
N PRO A 28 0.10 1.44 16.59
CA PRO A 28 -1.08 2.15 17.06
C PRO A 28 -0.93 3.67 16.89
N TYR A 29 -2.05 4.36 16.76
CA TYR A 29 -2.14 5.81 16.91
C TYR A 29 -3.44 6.20 17.62
N ASP A 30 -3.42 7.26 18.43
CA ASP A 30 -4.57 7.87 19.10
C ASP A 30 -4.47 9.41 19.09
N HIS A 31 -5.23 10.05 18.20
CA HIS A 31 -5.37 11.50 18.21
C HIS A 31 -6.78 11.92 18.64
N TYR A 32 -6.91 12.46 19.86
CA TYR A 32 -8.19 12.89 20.46
C TYR A 32 -9.30 11.82 20.39
N GLY A 33 -8.98 10.55 20.67
CA GLY A 33 -9.93 9.44 20.64
C GLY A 33 -10.14 8.85 19.23
N ASN A 34 -9.48 9.39 18.20
CA ASN A 34 -9.43 8.78 16.88
C ASN A 34 -8.35 7.69 16.85
N ARG A 35 -8.66 6.56 17.48
CA ARG A 35 -7.78 5.40 17.57
C ARG A 35 -7.73 4.60 16.28
N GLY A 36 -6.58 4.02 15.97
CA GLY A 36 -6.41 3.01 14.93
C GLY A 36 -5.03 2.37 15.02
N SER A 37 -4.74 1.47 14.08
CA SER A 37 -3.42 0.93 13.85
C SER A 37 -3.07 1.06 12.37
N VAL A 38 -1.78 1.05 12.06
CA VAL A 38 -1.25 0.87 10.71
C VAL A 38 -0.76 -0.56 10.60
N ASP A 39 -1.22 -1.31 9.60
CA ASP A 39 -0.90 -2.74 9.48
C ASP A 39 0.62 -2.97 9.43
N VAL A 40 1.33 -2.18 8.60
CA VAL A 40 2.80 -2.12 8.59
C VAL A 40 3.29 -0.67 8.55
N TYR A 41 4.12 -0.32 9.51
CA TYR A 41 4.86 0.93 9.53
C TYR A 41 6.36 0.65 9.37
N VAL A 42 6.98 1.29 8.38
CA VAL A 42 8.42 1.16 8.12
C VAL A 42 9.08 2.52 8.07
N ARG A 43 10.26 2.61 8.67
CA ARG A 43 11.09 3.79 8.63
C ARG A 43 12.48 3.42 8.15
N THR A 44 12.86 3.95 7.00
CA THR A 44 14.16 3.67 6.36
C THR A 44 15.18 4.77 6.70
N ARG A 45 16.48 4.45 6.58
CA ARG A 45 17.58 5.40 6.77
C ARG A 45 18.50 5.54 5.56
N THR A 46 18.71 4.43 4.84
CA THR A 46 19.57 4.31 3.66
C THR A 46 18.75 3.61 2.57
N PRO A 47 18.77 4.10 1.31
CA PRO A 47 19.49 5.27 0.80
C PRO A 47 18.82 6.62 1.14
N GLY A 48 17.57 6.60 1.60
CA GLY A 48 16.79 7.77 1.98
C GLY A 48 16.11 7.61 3.34
N ARG A 49 15.74 8.74 3.95
CA ARG A 49 14.88 8.75 5.15
C ARG A 49 13.44 8.87 4.72
N GLU A 50 12.77 7.73 4.65
CA GLU A 50 11.39 7.64 4.21
C GLU A 50 10.59 6.79 5.20
N ASP A 51 9.38 7.26 5.49
CA ASP A 51 8.41 6.52 6.27
C ASP A 51 7.39 5.88 5.29
N TYR A 52 7.02 4.63 5.54
CA TYR A 52 6.02 3.88 4.79
C TYR A 52 4.91 3.49 5.75
N LEU A 53 3.71 3.99 5.51
CA LEU A 53 2.50 3.62 6.25
C LEU A 53 1.65 2.77 5.32
N VAL A 54 1.51 1.48 5.64
CA VAL A 54 0.90 0.49 4.76
C VAL A 54 -0.39 -0.03 5.38
N GLU A 55 -1.49 0.16 4.67
CA GLU A 55 -2.76 -0.52 4.86
C GLU A 55 -2.82 -1.70 3.88
N LEU A 56 -3.03 -2.90 4.38
CA LEU A 56 -3.07 -4.15 3.64
C LEU A 56 -4.51 -4.63 3.47
N LYS A 57 -4.82 -5.20 2.30
CA LYS A 57 -6.13 -5.82 2.05
C LYS A 57 -5.95 -7.16 1.34
N ALA A 58 -6.45 -8.22 1.98
CA ALA A 58 -6.49 -9.58 1.44
C ALA A 58 -7.95 -10.06 1.24
N ASP A 59 -8.13 -11.31 0.78
CA ASP A 59 -9.46 -11.87 0.44
C ASP A 59 -10.52 -11.66 1.52
N PRO A 60 -10.25 -11.89 2.83
CA PRO A 60 -11.26 -11.69 3.85
C PRO A 60 -11.72 -10.23 3.95
N ALA A 61 -10.79 -9.28 3.87
CA ALA A 61 -11.08 -7.86 3.99
C ALA A 61 -11.98 -7.36 2.85
N VAL A 62 -11.66 -7.73 1.60
CA VAL A 62 -12.46 -7.30 0.43
C VAL A 62 -13.82 -7.98 0.35
N ARG A 63 -13.96 -9.22 0.86
CA ARG A 63 -15.23 -9.95 0.88
C ARG A 63 -16.18 -9.46 1.98
N ILE A 64 -15.65 -8.98 3.10
CA ILE A 64 -16.43 -8.47 4.23
C ILE A 64 -16.77 -6.99 4.04
N ALA A 65 -15.90 -6.23 3.38
CA ALA A 65 -16.14 -4.82 3.11
C ALA A 65 -17.46 -4.64 2.34
N SER A 66 -18.26 -3.67 2.78
CA SER A 66 -19.48 -3.24 2.07
C SER A 66 -19.21 -2.57 0.71
N GLY A 67 -17.94 -2.33 0.39
CA GLY A 67 -17.46 -1.76 -0.87
C GLY A 67 -16.21 -0.90 -0.67
N ALA A 68 -15.70 -0.30 -1.74
CA ALA A 68 -14.45 0.47 -1.69
C ALA A 68 -14.45 1.64 -0.71
N ASN A 69 -15.59 2.28 -0.45
CA ASN A 69 -15.69 3.39 0.49
C ASN A 69 -15.32 3.00 1.92
N GLU A 70 -15.56 1.74 2.30
CA GLU A 70 -15.19 1.24 3.61
C GLU A 70 -13.68 1.08 3.77
N ILE A 71 -13.03 0.48 2.77
CA ILE A 71 -11.58 0.34 2.71
C ILE A 71 -10.90 1.72 2.64
N LEU A 72 -11.39 2.60 1.76
CA LEU A 72 -10.86 3.96 1.64
C LEU A 72 -11.04 4.74 2.94
N ARG A 73 -12.14 4.55 3.67
CA ARG A 73 -12.34 5.20 4.98
C ARG A 73 -11.29 4.74 6.00
N GLN A 74 -10.93 3.47 6.04
CA GLN A 74 -9.85 2.95 6.90
C GLN A 74 -8.51 3.58 6.53
N TYR A 75 -8.12 3.47 5.25
CA TYR A 75 -6.90 4.06 4.72
C TYR A 75 -6.77 5.57 5.00
N ARG A 76 -7.84 6.35 4.71
CA ARG A 76 -7.85 7.81 4.93
C ARG A 76 -7.84 8.20 6.40
N ARG A 77 -8.33 7.34 7.29
CA ARG A 77 -8.27 7.57 8.74
C ARG A 77 -6.83 7.49 9.22
N MET A 78 -6.11 6.44 8.83
CA MET A 78 -4.68 6.28 9.11
C MET A 78 -3.88 7.47 8.58
N GLU A 79 -4.07 7.83 7.31
CA GLU A 79 -3.40 8.98 6.69
C GLU A 79 -3.63 10.30 7.46
N ARG A 80 -4.85 10.52 7.94
CA ARG A 80 -5.25 11.78 8.58
C ARG A 80 -4.72 11.92 10.00
N TYR A 81 -4.56 10.81 10.72
CA TYR A 81 -4.40 10.85 12.18
C TYR A 81 -3.06 10.31 12.67
N PHE A 82 -2.33 9.50 11.90
CA PHE A 82 -1.08 8.91 12.36
C PHE A 82 -0.08 9.96 12.87
N TYR A 83 0.30 10.92 12.04
CA TYR A 83 1.23 12.00 12.44
C TYR A 83 0.60 13.14 13.24
N LYS A 84 -0.69 13.02 13.61
CA LYS A 84 -1.31 13.95 14.56
C LYS A 84 -1.21 13.42 16.00
N ASP A 85 -0.94 12.13 16.15
CA ASP A 85 -0.57 11.57 17.43
C ASP A 85 0.81 12.11 17.84
N ASP A 86 0.91 12.60 19.07
CA ASP A 86 2.14 13.16 19.62
C ASP A 86 3.24 12.09 19.79
N GLU A 87 2.87 10.79 19.75
CA GLU A 87 3.84 9.68 19.75
C GLU A 87 4.57 9.53 18.38
N HIS A 88 4.03 10.12 17.31
CA HIS A 88 4.51 9.94 15.94
C HIS A 88 5.03 11.23 15.32
N GLU A 89 6.34 11.41 15.33
CA GLU A 89 6.97 12.55 14.67
C GLU A 89 7.34 12.25 13.21
N ILE A 90 6.89 13.12 12.31
CA ILE A 90 7.36 13.11 10.91
C ILE A 90 8.76 13.70 10.79
N ARG A 91 9.66 12.95 10.15
CA ARG A 91 11.05 13.40 9.97
C ARG A 91 11.19 14.23 8.69
N ARG A 92 11.68 15.45 8.84
CA ARG A 92 12.03 16.29 7.68
C ARG A 92 13.24 15.69 6.95
N LYS A 93 13.11 15.52 5.63
CA LYS A 93 14.21 15.13 4.75
C LYS A 93 15.14 16.34 4.55
N LEU A 94 16.45 16.14 4.75
CA LEU A 94 17.46 17.15 4.42
C LEU A 94 17.75 17.16 2.91
N ALA A 95 17.63 16.00 2.26
CA ALA A 95 17.66 15.87 0.81
C ALA A 95 16.32 16.31 0.20
N ARG A 96 16.37 17.01 -0.94
CA ARG A 96 15.21 17.70 -1.53
C ARG A 96 14.39 16.87 -2.52
N ASP A 97 14.86 15.68 -2.88
CA ASP A 97 14.23 14.87 -3.93
C ASP A 97 13.41 13.71 -3.34
N GLY A 98 12.21 13.53 -3.91
CA GLY A 98 11.27 12.48 -3.56
C GLY A 98 10.45 12.73 -2.28
N PRO A 99 9.46 11.87 -2.01
CA PRO A 99 8.67 11.93 -0.79
C PRO A 99 9.52 11.66 0.46
N GLY A 100 9.04 12.16 1.60
CA GLY A 100 9.46 11.70 2.93
C GLY A 100 8.51 10.66 3.52
N VAL A 101 7.29 10.54 2.97
CA VAL A 101 6.26 9.59 3.43
C VAL A 101 5.55 8.94 2.25
N HIS A 102 5.36 7.63 2.34
CA HIS A 102 4.53 6.83 1.45
C HIS A 102 3.30 6.30 2.22
N PHE A 103 2.11 6.75 1.83
CA PHE A 103 0.84 6.17 2.28
C PHE A 103 0.38 5.13 1.27
N LEU A 104 0.49 3.85 1.62
CA LEU A 104 0.23 2.73 0.73
C LEU A 104 -1.06 2.01 1.14
N LEU A 105 -1.99 1.85 0.20
CA LEU A 105 -3.10 0.90 0.29
C LEU A 105 -2.79 -0.25 -0.67
N LEU A 106 -2.39 -1.40 -0.15
CA LEU A 106 -1.88 -2.52 -0.93
C LEU A 106 -2.84 -3.71 -0.89
N PHE A 107 -3.26 -4.13 -2.07
CA PHE A 107 -4.08 -5.31 -2.26
C PHE A 107 -3.22 -6.54 -2.54
N ALA A 108 -3.61 -7.67 -1.94
CA ALA A 108 -3.08 -8.97 -2.27
C ALA A 108 -3.33 -9.29 -3.76
N PRO A 109 -2.40 -9.98 -4.45
CA PRO A 109 -2.57 -10.42 -5.82
C PRO A 109 -3.43 -11.69 -5.86
N THR A 110 -4.72 -11.53 -5.59
CA THR A 110 -5.73 -12.60 -5.60
C THR A 110 -6.92 -12.20 -6.44
N VAL A 111 -7.66 -13.19 -6.95
CA VAL A 111 -8.84 -12.97 -7.81
C VAL A 111 -9.85 -12.04 -7.13
N ALA A 112 -10.21 -12.33 -5.88
CA ALA A 112 -11.17 -11.53 -5.12
C ALA A 112 -10.74 -10.06 -4.96
N CYS A 113 -9.45 -9.79 -4.79
CA CYS A 113 -8.97 -8.41 -4.71
C CYS A 113 -8.96 -7.72 -6.08
N VAL A 114 -8.59 -8.45 -7.14
CA VAL A 114 -8.64 -7.94 -8.52
C VAL A 114 -10.06 -7.56 -8.91
N GLU A 115 -11.01 -8.45 -8.70
CA GLU A 115 -12.44 -8.22 -8.97
C GLU A 115 -12.97 -7.02 -8.18
N HIS A 116 -12.69 -6.96 -6.87
CA HIS A 116 -13.14 -5.86 -6.01
C HIS A 116 -12.62 -4.50 -6.49
N VAL A 117 -11.32 -4.41 -6.84
CA VAL A 117 -10.76 -3.17 -7.38
C VAL A 117 -11.33 -2.88 -8.76
N GLY A 118 -11.52 -3.88 -9.61
CA GLY A 118 -12.10 -3.72 -10.94
C GLY A 118 -13.53 -3.17 -10.90
N GLU A 119 -14.36 -3.69 -9.99
CA GLU A 119 -15.73 -3.25 -9.73
C GLU A 119 -15.76 -1.79 -9.25
N HIS A 120 -14.79 -1.40 -8.42
CA HIS A 120 -14.75 -0.07 -7.78
C HIS A 120 -13.66 0.87 -8.31
N ARG A 121 -13.10 0.57 -9.49
CA ARG A 121 -11.87 1.21 -10.01
C ARG A 121 -11.90 2.73 -9.98
N ARG A 122 -13.04 3.35 -10.34
CA ARG A 122 -13.20 4.81 -10.35
C ARG A 122 -12.96 5.45 -8.98
N LEU A 123 -13.34 4.78 -7.89
CA LEU A 123 -13.13 5.29 -6.54
C LEU A 123 -11.65 5.22 -6.16
N TYR A 124 -10.97 4.12 -6.46
CA TYR A 124 -9.54 3.97 -6.20
C TYR A 124 -8.69 4.90 -7.06
N GLU A 125 -8.98 5.02 -8.36
CA GLU A 125 -8.34 5.95 -9.28
C GLU A 125 -8.50 7.41 -8.85
N SER A 126 -9.61 7.76 -8.18
CA SER A 126 -9.86 9.14 -7.72
C SER A 126 -8.94 9.60 -6.58
N VAL A 127 -8.14 8.70 -5.99
CA VAL A 127 -7.20 9.02 -4.92
C VAL A 127 -6.04 9.83 -5.49
N THR A 128 -6.04 11.16 -5.24
CA THR A 128 -4.93 12.04 -5.60
C THR A 128 -3.60 11.55 -5.01
N ALA A 129 -2.63 11.28 -5.88
CA ALA A 129 -1.34 10.71 -5.52
C ALA A 129 -0.51 11.65 -4.65
N GLU A 130 -0.43 12.94 -4.99
CA GLU A 130 0.41 13.88 -4.27
C GLU A 130 -0.26 14.42 -3.00
N THR A 131 0.53 14.59 -1.94
CA THR A 131 0.12 15.24 -0.69
C THR A 131 1.31 15.76 0.11
N SER A 132 1.02 16.29 1.29
CA SER A 132 2.03 16.66 2.28
C SER A 132 1.52 16.44 3.69
N VAL A 133 2.45 16.19 4.61
CA VAL A 133 2.20 16.16 6.06
C VAL A 133 3.17 17.15 6.69
N ASP A 134 2.66 18.17 7.38
CA ASP A 134 3.46 19.22 8.02
C ASP A 134 4.58 19.83 7.13
N GLY A 135 4.26 20.00 5.84
CA GLY A 135 5.16 20.54 4.82
C GLY A 135 6.18 19.53 4.27
N VAL A 136 6.16 18.28 4.71
CA VAL A 136 6.95 17.19 4.14
C VAL A 136 6.19 16.59 2.95
N PRO A 137 6.80 16.51 1.76
CA PRO A 137 6.19 15.86 0.60
C PRO A 137 5.86 14.40 0.89
N ALA A 138 4.67 13.98 0.48
CA ALA A 138 4.19 12.63 0.67
C ALA A 138 3.43 12.15 -0.56
N VAL A 139 3.37 10.83 -0.74
CA VAL A 139 2.66 10.20 -1.86
C VAL A 139 1.69 9.16 -1.37
N ARG A 140 0.57 9.05 -2.07
CA ARG A 140 -0.48 8.06 -1.87
C ARG A 140 -0.47 7.08 -3.02
N LYS A 141 -0.42 5.80 -2.72
CA LYS A 141 -0.55 4.75 -3.73
C LYS A 141 -1.63 3.77 -3.30
N VAL A 142 -2.55 3.50 -4.22
CA VAL A 142 -3.44 2.35 -4.18
C VAL A 142 -2.92 1.38 -5.20
N ALA A 143 -2.53 0.17 -4.79
CA ALA A 143 -1.76 -0.70 -5.67
C ALA A 143 -1.99 -2.20 -5.40
N PHE A 144 -1.67 -3.02 -6.39
CA PHE A 144 -1.52 -4.46 -6.22
C PHE A 144 -0.06 -4.83 -6.00
N LEU A 145 0.21 -5.75 -5.09
CA LEU A 145 1.55 -6.29 -4.89
C LEU A 145 1.96 -7.24 -6.03
N THR A 146 3.22 -7.15 -6.48
CA THR A 146 3.68 -7.91 -7.66
C THR A 146 4.72 -8.99 -7.36
N ASN A 147 5.51 -8.85 -6.29
CA ASN A 147 6.64 -9.73 -5.98
C ASN A 147 6.61 -10.35 -4.56
N LEU A 148 5.43 -10.50 -3.95
CA LEU A 148 5.25 -10.93 -2.54
C LEU A 148 6.11 -12.09 -1.99
N ARG A 149 6.58 -13.03 -2.82
CA ARG A 149 7.39 -14.18 -2.37
C ARG A 149 8.81 -14.18 -2.95
N ARG A 150 9.29 -13.00 -3.29
CA ARG A 150 10.54 -12.76 -4.02
C ARG A 150 11.26 -11.55 -3.41
N ALA A 151 11.33 -11.51 -2.09
CA ALA A 151 12.04 -10.45 -1.34
C ALA A 151 13.54 -10.45 -1.67
N ASP A 152 14.08 -11.60 -2.05
CA ASP A 152 15.44 -11.75 -2.56
C ASP A 152 15.66 -11.12 -3.95
N GLU A 153 14.59 -10.81 -4.69
CA GLU A 153 14.66 -10.16 -6.00
C GLU A 153 14.66 -8.61 -5.91
N GLY A 154 14.60 -8.02 -4.70
CA GLY A 154 14.74 -6.58 -4.47
C GLY A 154 13.61 -5.95 -3.65
N GLU A 155 13.44 -4.64 -3.81
CA GLU A 155 12.43 -3.84 -3.11
C GLU A 155 10.99 -4.34 -3.32
N LEU A 156 10.10 -3.98 -2.39
CA LEU A 156 8.67 -4.26 -2.48
C LEU A 156 8.08 -3.71 -3.78
N GLY A 157 7.71 -4.62 -4.68
CA GLY A 157 7.11 -4.32 -5.96
C GLY A 157 5.60 -4.22 -5.86
N PHE A 158 5.04 -3.15 -6.43
CA PHE A 158 3.60 -2.97 -6.58
C PHE A 158 3.25 -2.21 -7.87
N LEU A 159 2.06 -2.46 -8.39
CA LEU A 159 1.51 -1.80 -9.58
C LEU A 159 0.35 -0.90 -9.17
N SER A 160 0.51 0.41 -9.41
CA SER A 160 -0.44 1.44 -8.95
C SER A 160 -1.72 1.43 -9.77
N VAL A 161 -2.85 1.51 -9.08
CA VAL A 161 -4.21 1.69 -9.62
C VAL A 161 -4.52 3.17 -9.79
N ASN A 162 -4.05 4.02 -8.87
CA ASN A 162 -4.19 5.48 -8.93
C ASN A 162 -2.99 6.19 -9.60
N GLY A 163 -2.31 5.50 -10.51
CA GLY A 163 -1.18 6.03 -11.26
C GLY A 163 -1.59 6.68 -12.59
N ASP A 164 -0.60 7.06 -13.41
CA ASP A 164 -0.83 7.67 -14.72
C ASP A 164 -1.42 6.70 -15.76
N VAL A 165 -1.27 5.40 -15.52
CA VAL A 165 -1.81 4.34 -16.36
C VAL A 165 -3.13 3.88 -15.76
N PRO A 166 -4.27 4.04 -16.47
CA PRO A 166 -5.57 3.60 -15.97
C PRO A 166 -5.61 2.10 -15.70
N PHE A 167 -6.35 1.70 -14.67
CA PHE A 167 -6.56 0.29 -14.36
C PHE A 167 -7.24 -0.41 -15.54
N ASP A 168 -6.89 -1.67 -15.78
CA ASP A 168 -7.43 -2.51 -16.88
C ASP A 168 -7.12 -2.00 -18.31
N SER A 169 -6.27 -0.98 -18.44
CA SER A 169 -5.76 -0.58 -19.76
C SER A 169 -4.74 -1.59 -20.30
N VAL A 170 -4.55 -1.59 -21.63
CA VAL A 170 -3.51 -2.42 -22.28
C VAL A 170 -2.13 -2.19 -21.66
N LEU A 171 -1.80 -0.94 -21.32
CA LEU A 171 -0.53 -0.59 -20.68
C LEU A 171 -0.45 -1.13 -19.24
N PHE A 172 -1.56 -1.14 -18.50
CA PHE A 172 -1.62 -1.73 -17.17
C PHE A 172 -1.31 -3.23 -17.25
N HIS A 173 -1.98 -3.95 -18.15
CA HIS A 173 -1.77 -5.38 -18.38
C HIS A 173 -0.33 -5.71 -18.80
N GLN A 174 0.28 -4.88 -19.65
CA GLN A 174 1.68 -5.02 -20.05
C GLN A 174 2.68 -4.76 -18.91
N ALA A 175 2.30 -3.93 -17.93
CA ALA A 175 3.14 -3.62 -16.77
C ALA A 175 3.12 -4.72 -15.70
N ILE A 176 2.18 -5.67 -15.76
CA ILE A 176 2.13 -6.79 -14.81
C ILE A 176 3.32 -7.73 -15.09
N PRO A 177 4.19 -8.00 -14.08
CA PRO A 177 5.33 -8.89 -14.29
C PRO A 177 4.90 -10.29 -14.69
N SER A 178 5.55 -10.84 -15.72
CA SER A 178 5.26 -12.19 -16.21
C SER A 178 5.55 -13.25 -15.17
N GLY A 179 4.62 -14.20 -14.99
CA GLY A 179 4.71 -15.24 -13.97
C GLY A 179 4.52 -14.74 -12.53
N SER A 180 4.05 -13.49 -12.34
CA SER A 180 3.62 -13.02 -11.03
C SER A 180 2.25 -13.57 -10.66
N ARG A 181 1.99 -13.62 -9.35
CA ARG A 181 0.66 -13.96 -8.83
C ARG A 181 -0.42 -12.97 -9.29
N LEU A 182 -0.04 -11.72 -9.52
CA LEU A 182 -0.96 -10.71 -10.04
C LEU A 182 -1.40 -11.06 -11.47
N GLN A 183 -0.47 -11.50 -12.32
CA GLN A 183 -0.80 -11.95 -13.68
C GLN A 183 -1.77 -13.14 -13.66
N GLU A 184 -1.53 -14.11 -12.77
CA GLU A 184 -2.43 -15.27 -12.59
C GLU A 184 -3.81 -14.83 -12.11
N ALA A 185 -3.89 -13.94 -11.12
CA ALA A 185 -5.14 -13.45 -10.57
C ALA A 185 -5.97 -12.66 -11.60
N VAL A 186 -5.32 -11.78 -12.37
CA VAL A 186 -5.98 -11.00 -13.43
C VAL A 186 -6.54 -11.91 -14.52
N ARG A 187 -5.75 -12.88 -15.00
CA ARG A 187 -6.24 -13.85 -16.00
C ARG A 187 -7.40 -14.69 -15.49
N ALA A 188 -7.39 -15.07 -14.21
CA ALA A 188 -8.48 -15.85 -13.64
C ALA A 188 -9.77 -15.02 -13.53
N ALA A 189 -9.68 -13.76 -13.10
CA ALA A 189 -10.84 -12.86 -13.04
C ALA A 189 -11.46 -12.60 -14.44
N GLU A 190 -10.64 -12.42 -15.48
CA GLU A 190 -11.10 -12.23 -16.86
C GLU A 190 -11.83 -13.47 -17.44
N LEU A 191 -11.56 -14.67 -16.90
CA LEU A 191 -12.21 -15.91 -17.35
C LEU A 191 -13.55 -16.17 -16.64
N GLU A 192 -13.89 -15.38 -15.61
CA GLU A 192 -15.13 -15.49 -14.84
C GLU A 192 -16.23 -14.50 -15.30
N GLU A 193 -15.89 -13.49 -16.12
CA GLU A 193 -16.84 -12.58 -16.81
C GLU A 193 -17.37 -13.14 -18.14
#